data_AF-Q6HC73-F1
#
_entry.id   AF-Q6HC73-F1
#
_cell.length_a   1.000
_cell.length_b   1.000
_cell.length_c   1.000
_cell.angle_alpha   90.00
_cell.angle_beta   90.00
_cell.angle_gamma   90.00
#
_symmetry.space_group_name_H-M   'P 1'
#
loop_
_entity.id
_entity.type
_entity.pdbx_description
1 polymer ?
#
loop_
_entity_poly.entity_id
_entity_poly.type
_entity_poly.pdbx_seq_one_letter_code
_entity_poly.pdbx_strand_id
1 'polypeptide(L)'
;MKKLVGIGLAAAISFGALSGCSLLGEKANGIVAYGSDQQVNSIIDKNKSDIKEKNTYKMKLTTLEGKKVLVMDKKTGEELVKKELLKKVEKDDAKAIDKLPTVTSEQGVLFAKEKVENAEMNGTKLKYEGNTIIGDGRSYTDMFAIVDDATYDKVAGEEKSVGVLKMNKDPKKEIADHRKAAEEAQLVKIK
;
A
#
# COMPACT_ATOMS: atom_id res chain seq x y z
N MET A 1 -35.62 54.52 23.21
CA MET A 1 -35.70 53.89 21.88
C MET A 1 -34.30 53.46 21.44
N LYS A 2 -34.16 52.17 21.09
CA LYS A 2 -33.11 51.52 20.25
C LYS A 2 -31.67 51.54 20.81
N LYS A 3 -31.19 50.40 21.35
CA LYS A 3 -30.31 49.38 20.71
C LYS A 3 -28.90 49.96 20.45
N LEU A 4 -27.82 49.41 21.00
CA LEU A 4 -27.15 48.20 20.52
C LEU A 4 -26.14 47.70 21.57
N VAL A 5 -26.30 46.46 21.98
CA VAL A 5 -25.28 45.68 22.72
C VAL A 5 -24.20 45.30 21.71
N GLY A 6 -23.01 45.88 21.84
CA GLY A 6 -21.85 45.55 21.02
C GLY A 6 -21.27 44.20 21.45
N ILE A 7 -21.76 43.12 20.84
CA ILE A 7 -21.15 41.79 20.91
C ILE A 7 -19.87 41.85 20.06
N GLY A 8 -18.73 42.06 20.72
CA GLY A 8 -17.42 41.84 20.13
C GLY A 8 -17.15 40.35 20.03
N LEU A 9 -17.59 39.73 18.93
CA LEU A 9 -17.28 38.35 18.59
C LEU A 9 -15.81 38.27 18.19
N ALA A 10 -14.91 38.02 19.15
CA ALA A 10 -13.54 37.66 18.85
C ALA A 10 -13.53 36.21 18.33
N ALA A 11 -13.65 36.06 17.01
CA ALA A 11 -13.34 34.79 16.34
C ALA A 11 -11.82 34.59 16.39
N ALA A 12 -11.35 33.98 17.47
CA ALA A 12 -10.02 33.37 17.51
C ALA A 12 -10.05 32.23 16.48
N ILE A 13 -9.59 32.51 15.27
CA ILE A 13 -9.20 31.47 14.31
C ILE A 13 -8.04 30.76 14.99
N SER A 14 -8.35 29.68 15.71
CA SER A 14 -7.36 28.69 16.07
C SER A 14 -6.84 28.14 14.75
N PHE A 15 -5.75 28.74 14.25
CA PHE A 15 -4.78 28.01 13.44
C PHE A 15 -4.30 26.89 14.35
N GLY A 16 -5.06 25.78 14.35
CA GLY A 16 -4.55 24.50 14.77
C GLY A 16 -3.27 24.35 13.97
N ALA A 17 -2.15 24.32 14.69
CA ALA A 17 -0.86 24.03 14.12
C ALA A 17 -1.08 22.83 13.20
N LEU A 18 -0.90 23.07 11.90
CA LEU A 18 -0.72 22.03 10.91
C LEU A 18 0.55 21.29 11.33
N SER A 19 0.45 20.42 12.34
CA SER A 19 1.42 19.38 12.65
C SER A 19 1.32 18.27 11.59
N GLY A 20 1.22 18.68 10.33
CA GLY A 20 1.34 17.86 9.15
C GLY A 20 2.56 18.36 8.42
N CYS A 21 3.71 17.74 8.67
CA CYS A 21 4.87 17.79 7.80
C CYS A 21 4.51 17.21 6.41
N SER A 22 3.74 17.95 5.60
CA SER A 22 3.42 17.58 4.22
C SER A 22 3.38 18.80 3.28
N LEU A 23 3.69 20.01 3.78
CA LEU A 23 3.81 21.19 2.92
C LEU A 23 5.10 21.20 2.07
N LEU A 24 6.11 20.42 2.47
CA LEU A 24 7.44 20.34 1.81
C LEU A 24 7.93 18.88 1.64
N GLY A 25 7.02 17.91 1.66
CA GLY A 25 7.37 16.51 1.42
C GLY A 25 7.76 16.26 -0.04
N GLU A 26 8.60 15.25 -0.26
CA GLU A 26 8.97 14.84 -1.62
C GLU A 26 7.71 14.45 -2.41
N LYS A 27 7.61 14.92 -3.66
CA LYS A 27 6.41 14.70 -4.48
C LYS A 27 6.28 13.21 -4.82
N ALA A 28 5.07 12.67 -4.66
CA ALA A 28 4.76 11.36 -5.17
C ALA A 28 4.81 11.37 -6.70
N ASN A 29 5.17 10.24 -7.29
CA ASN A 29 5.16 10.06 -8.75
C ASN A 29 4.39 8.79 -9.14
N GLY A 30 3.66 8.18 -8.21
CA GLY A 30 2.93 6.96 -8.47
C GLY A 30 1.75 6.73 -7.53
N ILE A 31 0.94 5.75 -7.93
CA ILE A 31 -0.20 5.24 -7.18
C ILE A 31 -0.06 3.73 -7.07
N VAL A 32 -0.32 3.19 -5.88
CA VAL A 32 -0.68 1.78 -5.72
C VAL A 32 -2.16 1.69 -5.38
N ALA A 33 -2.94 0.98 -6.20
CA ALA A 33 -4.37 0.78 -6.02
C ALA A 33 -4.71 -0.70 -5.81
N TYR A 34 -5.60 -0.99 -4.88
CA TYR A 34 -6.02 -2.34 -4.49
C TYR A 34 -7.52 -2.51 -4.69
N GLY A 35 -7.93 -3.62 -5.29
CA GLY A 35 -9.34 -3.99 -5.37
C GLY A 35 -9.59 -5.09 -6.40
N SER A 36 -10.80 -5.17 -6.92
CA SER A 36 -11.11 -6.01 -8.09
C SER A 36 -10.43 -5.49 -9.37
N ASP A 37 -10.34 -6.34 -10.39
CA ASP A 37 -9.85 -5.93 -11.72
C ASP A 37 -10.62 -4.75 -12.29
N GLN A 38 -11.95 -4.75 -12.13
CA GLN A 38 -12.79 -3.68 -12.65
C GLN A 38 -12.47 -2.34 -11.99
N GLN A 39 -12.27 -2.33 -10.67
CA GLN A 39 -11.93 -1.13 -9.92
C GLN A 39 -10.56 -0.58 -10.33
N VAL A 40 -9.55 -1.45 -10.38
CA VAL A 40 -8.18 -1.06 -10.77
C VAL A 40 -8.13 -0.60 -12.24
N ASN A 41 -8.81 -1.31 -13.14
CA ASN A 41 -8.92 -0.92 -14.54
C ASN A 41 -9.66 0.42 -14.71
N SER A 42 -10.67 0.71 -13.89
CA SER A 42 -11.35 2.02 -13.94
C SER A 42 -10.40 3.17 -13.60
N ILE A 43 -9.51 2.99 -12.62
CA ILE A 43 -8.46 3.98 -12.29
C ILE A 43 -7.48 4.10 -13.45
N ILE A 44 -7.03 2.98 -14.02
CA ILE A 44 -6.12 2.99 -15.18
C ILE A 44 -6.75 3.75 -16.34
N ASP A 45 -7.99 3.44 -16.68
CA ASP A 45 -8.71 4.00 -17.82
C ASP A 45 -8.91 5.50 -17.69
N LYS A 46 -9.27 5.98 -16.50
CA LYS A 46 -9.41 7.42 -16.20
C LYS A 46 -8.10 8.19 -16.30
N ASN A 47 -6.97 7.53 -16.07
CA ASN A 47 -5.65 8.17 -16.02
C ASN A 47 -4.76 7.83 -17.23
N LYS A 48 -5.28 7.18 -18.28
CA LYS A 48 -4.49 6.67 -19.43
C LYS A 48 -3.47 7.67 -19.99
N SER A 49 -3.84 8.94 -20.12
CA SER A 49 -2.98 10.00 -20.66
C SER A 49 -1.84 10.42 -19.74
N ASP A 50 -2.00 10.24 -18.42
CA ASP A 50 -1.03 10.67 -17.42
C ASP A 50 -0.24 9.50 -16.82
N ILE A 51 -0.51 8.25 -17.21
CA ILE A 51 0.28 7.07 -16.82
C ILE A 51 1.52 6.96 -17.71
N LYS A 52 2.69 6.98 -17.09
CA LYS A 52 3.99 6.72 -17.72
C LYS A 52 4.31 5.23 -17.83
N GLU A 53 4.01 4.48 -16.78
CA GLU A 53 4.25 3.04 -16.70
C GLU A 53 3.12 2.40 -15.88
N LYS A 54 2.69 1.22 -16.32
CA LYS A 54 1.61 0.47 -15.68
C LYS A 54 2.03 -0.97 -15.47
N ASN A 55 1.87 -1.45 -14.24
CA ASN A 55 1.90 -2.87 -13.92
C ASN A 55 0.65 -3.21 -13.11
N THR A 56 0.06 -4.37 -13.40
CA THR A 56 -1.04 -4.92 -12.60
C THR A 56 -0.64 -6.31 -12.16
N TYR A 57 -0.74 -6.56 -10.85
CA TYR A 57 -0.39 -7.83 -10.24
C TYR A 57 -1.63 -8.49 -9.68
N LYS A 58 -1.72 -9.81 -9.84
CA LYS A 58 -2.71 -10.62 -9.14
C LYS A 58 -2.13 -11.02 -7.80
N MET A 59 -2.92 -10.84 -6.75
CA MET A 59 -2.58 -11.22 -5.39
C MET A 59 -3.80 -11.88 -4.76
N LYS A 60 -3.60 -12.67 -3.70
CA LYS A 60 -4.69 -13.33 -2.99
C LYS A 60 -4.85 -12.72 -1.61
N LEU A 61 -6.05 -12.21 -1.31
CA LEU A 61 -6.40 -11.73 0.02
C LEU A 61 -6.99 -12.89 0.81
N THR A 62 -6.34 -13.23 1.92
CA THR A 62 -6.81 -14.27 2.85
C THR A 62 -6.60 -13.82 4.29
N THR A 63 -6.85 -14.70 5.25
CA THR A 63 -6.65 -14.45 6.67
C THR A 63 -5.63 -15.41 7.26
N LEU A 64 -4.73 -14.87 8.07
CA LEU A 64 -3.78 -15.64 8.86
C LEU A 64 -3.84 -15.11 10.30
N GLU A 65 -4.05 -15.97 11.29
CA GLU A 65 -4.25 -15.59 12.70
C GLU A 65 -5.32 -14.48 12.90
N GLY A 66 -6.41 -14.54 12.13
CA GLY A 66 -7.50 -13.56 12.17
C GLY A 66 -7.17 -12.17 11.60
N LYS A 67 -5.98 -11.99 11.02
CA LYS A 67 -5.54 -10.75 10.37
C LYS A 67 -5.56 -10.91 8.85
N LYS A 68 -5.85 -9.82 8.12
CA LYS A 68 -5.81 -9.83 6.66
C LYS A 68 -4.36 -9.97 6.20
N VAL A 69 -4.13 -10.89 5.26
CA VAL A 69 -2.82 -11.08 4.60
C VAL A 69 -3.01 -10.99 3.09
N LEU A 70 -2.22 -10.14 2.45
CA LEU A 70 -2.16 -10.08 0.99
C LEU A 70 -0.96 -10.90 0.52
N VAL A 71 -1.26 -12.00 -0.16
CA VAL A 71 -0.28 -12.97 -0.64
C VAL A 71 0.08 -12.68 -2.09
N MET A 72 1.37 -12.71 -2.41
CA MET A 72 1.88 -12.62 -3.77
C MET A 72 2.88 -13.74 -4.04
N ASP A 73 3.04 -14.07 -5.32
CA ASP A 73 4.13 -14.94 -5.76
C ASP A 73 5.50 -14.26 -5.64
N LYS A 74 6.55 -15.06 -5.71
CA LYS A 74 7.93 -14.60 -5.62
C LYS A 74 8.27 -13.56 -6.69
N LYS A 75 7.84 -13.79 -7.93
CA LYS A 75 8.13 -12.91 -9.07
C LYS A 75 7.58 -11.49 -8.84
N THR A 76 6.36 -11.40 -8.34
CA THR A 76 5.71 -10.13 -7.98
C THR A 76 6.49 -9.43 -6.87
N GLY A 77 6.92 -10.17 -5.84
CA GLY A 77 7.79 -9.65 -4.80
C GLY A 77 9.10 -9.04 -5.34
N GLU A 78 9.76 -9.73 -6.27
CA GLU A 78 10.98 -9.24 -6.92
C GLU A 78 10.75 -7.97 -7.75
N GLU A 79 9.62 -7.88 -8.46
CA GLU A 79 9.25 -6.68 -9.22
C GLU A 79 8.97 -5.48 -8.30
N LEU A 80 8.32 -5.69 -7.15
CA LEU A 80 8.11 -4.62 -6.16
C LEU A 80 9.41 -4.13 -5.54
N VAL A 81 10.40 -5.01 -5.34
CA VAL A 81 11.75 -4.62 -4.91
C VAL A 81 12.43 -3.76 -5.97
N LYS A 82 12.40 -4.15 -7.25
CA LYS A 82 13.01 -3.36 -8.35
C LYS A 82 12.41 -1.96 -8.47
N LYS A 83 11.13 -1.81 -8.13
CA LYS A 83 10.39 -0.55 -8.13
C LYS A 83 10.57 0.26 -6.85
N GLU A 84 11.37 -0.22 -5.90
CA GLU A 84 11.57 0.37 -4.57
C GLU A 84 10.27 0.51 -3.76
N LEU A 85 9.29 -0.35 -4.03
CA LEU A 85 7.97 -0.33 -3.40
C LEU A 85 7.89 -1.21 -2.15
N LEU A 86 8.74 -2.23 -2.03
CA LEU A 86 8.79 -3.05 -0.83
C LEU A 86 9.72 -2.38 0.19
N LYS A 87 9.14 -1.71 1.20
CA LYS A 87 9.88 -0.84 2.13
C LYS A 87 9.82 -1.34 3.55
N LYS A 88 10.96 -1.41 4.22
CA LYS A 88 11.07 -1.72 5.64
C LYS A 88 10.84 -0.44 6.45
N VAL A 89 9.94 -0.52 7.42
CA VAL A 89 9.63 0.57 8.33
C VAL A 89 10.67 0.60 9.45
N GLU A 90 11.34 1.74 9.61
CA GLU A 90 12.31 2.04 10.65
C GLU A 90 11.91 3.34 11.37
N LYS A 91 11.41 3.23 12.60
CA LYS A 91 10.87 4.36 13.38
C LYS A 91 9.74 5.06 12.59
N ASP A 92 9.97 6.30 12.16
CA ASP A 92 8.99 7.17 11.50
C ASP A 92 9.16 7.20 9.97
N ASP A 93 10.06 6.38 9.41
CA ASP A 93 10.39 6.36 7.97
C ASP A 93 10.32 4.94 7.38
N ALA A 94 10.19 4.85 6.06
CA ALA A 94 10.14 3.59 5.31
C ALA A 94 11.18 3.58 4.19
N LYS A 95 12.12 2.63 4.24
CA LYS A 95 13.23 2.51 3.27
C LYS A 95 13.05 1.29 2.40
N ALA A 96 13.23 1.44 1.09
CA ALA A 96 13.19 0.31 0.16
C ALA A 96 14.23 -0.74 0.54
N ILE A 97 13.84 -2.01 0.47
CA ILE A 97 14.79 -3.11 0.62
C ILE A 97 15.50 -3.34 -0.72
N ASP A 98 16.79 -3.64 -0.68
CA ASP A 98 17.57 -3.84 -1.91
C ASP A 98 17.36 -5.22 -2.54
N LYS A 99 16.90 -6.19 -1.74
CA LYS A 99 16.72 -7.58 -2.15
C LYS A 99 15.54 -8.21 -1.43
N LEU A 100 14.81 -9.06 -2.17
CA LEU A 100 13.79 -9.92 -1.60
C LEU A 100 14.43 -10.95 -0.63
N PRO A 101 13.89 -11.17 0.58
CA PRO A 101 14.31 -12.27 1.43
C PRO A 101 14.11 -13.63 0.74
N THR A 102 14.82 -14.65 1.20
CA THR A 102 14.81 -15.96 0.54
C THR A 102 13.43 -16.61 0.61
N VAL A 103 12.86 -16.86 -0.56
CA VAL A 103 11.63 -17.64 -0.77
C VAL A 103 11.96 -18.93 -1.52
N THR A 104 11.59 -20.07 -0.93
CA THR A 104 11.74 -21.43 -1.46
C THR A 104 10.39 -22.16 -1.40
N SER A 105 10.34 -23.40 -1.92
CA SER A 105 9.15 -24.26 -1.84
C SER A 105 8.75 -24.68 -0.43
N GLU A 106 9.68 -24.62 0.54
CA GLU A 106 9.43 -25.02 1.93
C GLU A 106 9.30 -23.80 2.87
N GLN A 107 9.74 -22.63 2.41
CA GLN A 107 9.78 -21.42 3.22
C GLN A 107 9.38 -20.18 2.39
N GLY A 108 8.24 -19.61 2.76
CA GLY A 108 7.82 -18.27 2.35
C GLY A 108 8.28 -17.19 3.33
N VAL A 109 7.85 -15.97 3.05
CA VAL A 109 8.17 -14.77 3.82
C VAL A 109 6.87 -14.13 4.30
N LEU A 110 6.86 -13.64 5.54
CA LEU A 110 5.78 -12.86 6.12
C LEU A 110 6.31 -11.52 6.61
N PHE A 111 5.63 -10.46 6.20
CA PHE A 111 5.86 -9.11 6.68
C PHE A 111 4.65 -8.63 7.48
N ALA A 112 4.89 -8.22 8.72
CA ALA A 112 3.87 -7.79 9.64
C ALA A 112 4.43 -6.72 10.57
N LYS A 113 3.56 -5.86 11.14
CA LYS A 113 3.99 -4.83 12.09
C LYS A 113 4.63 -5.44 13.35
N GLU A 114 3.94 -6.43 13.90
CA GLU A 114 4.40 -7.19 15.06
C GLU A 114 4.95 -8.54 14.63
N LYS A 115 5.86 -9.10 15.43
CA LYS A 115 6.39 -10.44 15.19
C LYS A 115 5.27 -11.47 15.21
N VAL A 116 5.25 -12.34 14.20
CA VAL A 116 4.36 -13.50 14.11
C VAL A 116 5.23 -14.74 14.14
N GLU A 117 4.94 -15.67 15.05
CA GLU A 117 5.71 -16.90 15.23
C GLU A 117 4.94 -18.09 14.64
N ASN A 118 5.67 -19.05 14.06
CA ASN A 118 5.09 -20.30 13.55
C ASN A 118 3.98 -20.11 12.51
N ALA A 119 3.98 -18.99 11.78
CA ALA A 119 3.08 -18.76 10.66
C ALA A 119 3.31 -19.81 9.56
N GLU A 120 2.22 -20.31 8.99
CA GLU A 120 2.25 -21.30 7.92
C GLU A 120 1.13 -21.00 6.92
N MET A 121 1.36 -21.34 5.65
CA MET A 121 0.38 -21.24 4.59
C MET A 121 0.48 -22.48 3.70
N ASN A 122 -0.57 -23.32 3.70
CA ASN A 122 -0.63 -24.55 2.91
C ASN A 122 0.56 -25.51 3.12
N GLY A 123 1.01 -25.70 4.36
CA GLY A 123 2.19 -26.54 4.66
C GLY A 123 3.53 -25.82 4.49
N THR A 124 3.55 -24.61 3.90
CA THR A 124 4.76 -23.81 3.71
C THR A 124 4.95 -22.88 4.91
N LYS A 125 6.08 -23.01 5.60
CA LYS A 125 6.41 -22.14 6.74
C LYS A 125 6.65 -20.72 6.25
N LEU A 126 6.12 -19.73 6.97
CA LEU A 126 6.36 -18.33 6.67
C LEU A 126 7.34 -17.73 7.66
N LYS A 127 8.53 -17.37 7.16
CA LYS A 127 9.54 -16.70 7.97
C LYS A 127 9.17 -15.23 8.15
N TYR A 128 9.05 -14.78 9.39
CA TYR A 128 8.89 -13.37 9.70
C TYR A 128 10.15 -12.59 9.34
N GLU A 129 10.03 -11.60 8.46
CA GLU A 129 11.13 -10.76 7.95
C GLU A 129 10.94 -9.27 8.28
N GLY A 130 10.19 -8.98 9.35
CA GLY A 130 10.03 -7.64 9.89
C GLY A 130 8.83 -6.86 9.37
N ASN A 131 8.74 -5.61 9.81
CA ASN A 131 7.71 -4.66 9.41
C ASN A 131 8.02 -4.04 8.05
N THR A 132 7.79 -4.83 7.00
CA THR A 132 7.89 -4.37 5.61
C THR A 132 6.49 -4.14 5.05
N ILE A 133 6.35 -3.13 4.21
CA ILE A 133 5.10 -2.63 3.61
C ILE A 133 5.27 -2.42 2.11
N ILE A 134 4.15 -2.31 1.39
CA ILE A 134 4.14 -1.83 0.00
C ILE A 134 3.86 -0.33 0.02
N GLY A 135 4.76 0.47 -0.56
CA GLY A 135 4.65 1.93 -0.60
C GLY A 135 5.20 2.59 0.66
N ASP A 136 4.62 3.72 1.04
CA ASP A 136 5.11 4.59 2.10
C ASP A 136 4.32 4.45 3.42
N GLY A 137 3.20 3.72 3.41
CA GLY A 137 2.42 3.38 4.59
C GLY A 137 1.82 1.98 4.52
N ARG A 138 1.54 1.38 5.69
CA ARG A 138 0.76 0.13 5.72
C ARG A 138 -0.68 0.46 5.35
N SER A 139 -1.13 -0.09 4.23
CA SER A 139 -2.45 0.15 3.67
C SER A 139 -3.10 -1.16 3.22
N TYR A 140 -4.44 -1.18 3.13
CA TYR A 140 -5.29 -2.27 2.65
C TYR A 140 -5.31 -3.58 3.47
N THR A 141 -4.17 -4.02 4.01
CA THR A 141 -3.99 -5.30 4.73
C THR A 141 -3.14 -5.14 5.98
N ASP A 142 -3.29 -6.07 6.93
CA ASP A 142 -2.48 -6.10 8.15
C ASP A 142 -1.09 -6.68 7.87
N MET A 143 -1.00 -7.62 6.94
CA MET A 143 0.21 -8.40 6.64
C MET A 143 0.39 -8.61 5.14
N PHE A 144 1.63 -8.87 4.73
CA PHE A 144 1.99 -9.27 3.37
C PHE A 144 2.74 -10.60 3.41
N ALA A 145 2.41 -11.54 2.52
CA ALA A 145 3.14 -12.80 2.41
C ALA A 145 3.68 -12.98 0.99
N ILE A 146 4.87 -13.58 0.88
CA ILE A 146 5.49 -13.92 -0.39
C ILE A 146 5.87 -15.39 -0.34
N VAL A 147 5.34 -16.16 -1.29
CA VAL A 147 5.53 -17.62 -1.36
C VAL A 147 5.99 -18.01 -2.76
N ASP A 148 6.45 -19.25 -2.93
CA ASP A 148 6.73 -19.78 -4.27
C ASP A 148 5.42 -20.00 -5.06
N ASP A 149 5.55 -20.13 -6.38
CA ASP A 149 4.41 -20.22 -7.30
C ASP A 149 3.49 -21.42 -6.98
N ALA A 150 4.05 -22.59 -6.62
CA ALA A 150 3.26 -23.78 -6.32
C ALA A 150 2.47 -23.64 -5.00
N THR A 151 3.03 -22.93 -4.02
CA THR A 151 2.30 -22.56 -2.80
C THR A 151 1.23 -21.51 -3.12
N TYR A 152 1.58 -20.47 -3.89
CA TYR A 152 0.68 -19.38 -4.28
C TYR A 152 -0.59 -19.90 -4.95
N ASP A 153 -0.45 -20.82 -5.91
CA ASP A 153 -1.57 -21.40 -6.65
C ASP A 153 -2.59 -22.11 -5.74
N LYS A 154 -2.11 -22.72 -4.65
CA LYS A 154 -2.95 -23.43 -3.67
C LYS A 154 -3.59 -22.52 -2.63
N VAL A 155 -3.18 -21.25 -2.52
CA VAL A 155 -3.75 -20.35 -1.51
C VAL A 155 -5.24 -20.15 -1.79
N ALA A 156 -6.05 -20.48 -0.78
CA ALA A 156 -7.46 -20.14 -0.73
C ALA A 156 -7.58 -18.68 -0.26
N GLY A 157 -8.09 -17.83 -1.14
CA GLY A 157 -8.26 -16.40 -0.88
C GLY A 157 -8.97 -15.73 -2.05
N GLU A 158 -9.50 -14.54 -1.79
CA GLU A 158 -10.11 -13.72 -2.83
C GLU A 158 -9.01 -13.18 -3.75
N GLU A 159 -9.15 -13.39 -5.05
CA GLU A 159 -8.22 -12.80 -6.01
C GLU A 159 -8.43 -11.29 -6.08
N LYS A 160 -7.35 -10.54 -5.88
CA LYS A 160 -7.31 -9.09 -5.93
C LYS A 160 -6.33 -8.62 -7.01
N SER A 161 -6.67 -7.50 -7.60
CA SER A 161 -5.84 -6.74 -8.52
C SER A 161 -5.10 -5.66 -7.75
N VAL A 162 -3.78 -5.57 -7.97
CA VAL A 162 -2.94 -4.51 -7.43
C VAL A 162 -2.30 -3.74 -8.58
N GLY A 163 -2.80 -2.54 -8.82
CA GLY A 163 -2.28 -1.64 -9.85
C GLY A 163 -1.14 -0.79 -9.31
N VAL A 164 0.02 -0.87 -9.96
CA VAL A 164 1.19 -0.02 -9.71
C VAL A 164 1.34 0.91 -10.91
N LEU A 165 1.00 2.18 -10.71
CA LEU A 165 0.90 3.18 -11.77
C LEU A 165 1.93 4.27 -11.53
N LYS A 166 2.93 4.37 -12.41
CA LYS A 166 3.86 5.50 -12.43
C LYS A 166 3.27 6.61 -13.27
N MET A 167 3.19 7.81 -12.72
CA MET A 167 2.48 8.95 -13.30
C MET A 167 3.47 9.96 -13.90
N ASN A 168 3.04 10.68 -14.94
CA ASN A 168 3.78 11.78 -15.55
C ASN A 168 3.82 13.03 -14.64
N LYS A 169 2.88 13.13 -13.69
CA LYS A 169 2.70 14.24 -12.76
C LYS A 169 2.35 13.70 -11.37
N ASP A 170 2.54 14.51 -10.34
CA ASP A 170 2.17 14.18 -8.97
C ASP A 170 0.65 13.95 -8.84
N PRO A 171 0.18 12.74 -8.48
CA PRO A 171 -1.24 12.39 -8.44
C PRO A 171 -1.94 12.76 -7.13
N LYS A 172 -1.34 13.64 -6.30
CA LYS A 172 -1.87 14.02 -4.99
C LYS A 172 -3.29 14.59 -5.03
N LYS A 173 -3.71 15.25 -6.12
CA LYS A 173 -5.04 15.86 -6.21
C LYS A 173 -6.13 14.81 -6.50
N GLU A 174 -5.75 13.73 -7.17
CA GLU A 174 -6.64 12.71 -7.70
C GLU A 174 -6.82 11.52 -6.73
N ILE A 175 -5.92 11.39 -5.74
CA ILE A 175 -5.90 10.24 -4.82
C ILE A 175 -7.23 10.04 -4.05
N ALA A 176 -7.92 11.12 -3.70
CA ALA A 176 -9.20 11.03 -2.99
C ALA A 176 -10.28 10.33 -3.83
N ASP A 177 -10.27 10.53 -5.15
CA ASP A 177 -11.22 9.87 -6.04
C ASP A 177 -10.81 8.43 -6.36
N HIS A 178 -9.50 8.14 -6.37
CA HIS A 178 -9.00 6.78 -6.51
C HIS A 178 -9.37 5.89 -5.32
N ARG A 179 -9.33 6.44 -4.09
CA ARG A 179 -9.82 5.73 -2.88
C ARG A 179 -11.32 5.46 -2.87
N LYS A 180 -12.12 6.22 -3.63
CA LYS A 180 -13.55 5.93 -3.82
C LYS A 180 -13.78 4.88 -4.92
N ALA A 181 -12.88 4.83 -5.91
CA ALA A 181 -13.01 3.96 -7.07
C ALA A 181 -12.47 2.54 -6.84
N ALA A 182 -11.59 2.35 -5.86
CA ALA A 182 -11.02 1.07 -5.47
C ALA A 182 -11.25 0.80 -3.98
N GLU A 183 -10.85 -0.38 -3.51
CA GLU A 183 -10.95 -0.71 -2.08
C GLU A 183 -9.93 0.09 -1.26
N GLU A 184 -8.78 0.40 -1.87
CA GLU A 184 -7.78 1.31 -1.31
C GLU A 184 -6.88 1.87 -2.42
N ALA A 185 -6.34 3.07 -2.21
CA ALA A 185 -5.32 3.65 -3.05
C ALA A 185 -4.36 4.54 -2.24
N GLN A 186 -3.07 4.40 -2.49
CA GLN A 186 -2.03 5.19 -1.83
C GLN A 186 -1.09 5.86 -2.82
N LEU A 187 -0.63 7.05 -2.46
CA LEU A 187 0.47 7.73 -3.13
C LEU A 187 1.77 7.01 -2.79
N VAL A 188 2.63 6.86 -3.79
CA VAL A 188 3.94 6.23 -3.62
C VAL A 188 5.01 6.93 -4.45
N LYS A 189 6.26 6.66 -4.10
CA LYS A 189 7.41 6.91 -4.97
C LYS A 189 7.84 5.61 -5.67
N ILE A 190 7.90 5.66 -7.00
CA ILE A 190 8.31 4.55 -7.88
C ILE A 190 9.59 4.97 -8.61
N LYS A 191 10.61 4.10 -8.58
CA LYS A 191 11.87 4.28 -9.30
C LYS A 191 11.68 4.38 -10.81
#